data_AF-A0A385N2E1-F1
#
_entry.id   AF-A0A385N2E1-F1
#
_cell.length_a   1.000
_cell.length_b   1.000
_cell.length_c   1.000
_cell.angle_alpha   90.00
_cell.angle_beta   90.00
_cell.angle_gamma   90.00
#
_symmetry.space_group_name_H-M   'P 1'
#
loop_
_entity.id
_entity.type
_entity.pdbx_description
1 polymer ?
#
loop_
_entity_poly.entity_id
_entity_poly.type
_entity_poly.pdbx_seq_one_letter_code
_entity_poly.pdbx_strand_id
1 'polypeptide(L)'
;MTEDAKCKILDILLEKWKKILLGRYPGCEELIELALKSLEALTERFYGYELNDTQFDTAILLEQQYHQRLGELIVADRLLRDGFELSSKDFGPDFKATKNGKTVWFEVVTPNPNDEMVQILEDVQGRLFPKHETNCRENSLALLKMTGVIETKANIIKGYIEKKIIPEDEPVVIVVNDSLFYPLDVYMVGVTEEVQKGSSGLPLVIEALLGLDRPYWQPPESPTEPYQLKWNTRTDVFKDNGSPVSTDRFQSDEYKHISGVFVMTAREDYGISLSVYGDEKNVGLLVKNLNSNNILPDGLLKTRTYDSNELRKLIDPTMRKPITSLVTRTLHGQYFFMVQHLNKLSQEHVIEES
;
A
#
# COMPACT_ATOMS: atom_id res chain seq x y z
N MET A 1 -5.60 -31.96 11.36
CA MET A 1 -6.67 -31.26 12.12
C MET A 1 -8.01 -31.91 11.75
N THR A 2 -8.93 -32.09 12.70
CA THR A 2 -10.27 -32.62 12.40
C THR A 2 -11.17 -31.51 11.84
N GLU A 3 -12.11 -31.86 10.98
CA GLU A 3 -13.08 -30.92 10.37
C GLU A 3 -13.88 -30.12 11.41
N ASP A 4 -14.14 -30.73 12.58
CA ASP A 4 -14.79 -30.12 13.74
C ASP A 4 -13.99 -28.95 14.37
N ALA A 5 -12.66 -28.97 14.29
CA ALA A 5 -11.84 -27.88 14.85
C ALA A 5 -11.78 -26.66 13.91
N LYS A 6 -11.73 -26.89 12.59
CA LYS A 6 -11.81 -25.82 11.57
C LYS A 6 -13.11 -25.04 11.70
N CYS A 7 -14.22 -25.77 11.85
CA CYS A 7 -15.56 -25.20 12.01
C CYS A 7 -15.64 -24.23 13.20
N LYS A 8 -15.07 -24.61 14.35
CA LYS A 8 -15.08 -23.78 15.57
C LYS A 8 -14.28 -22.47 15.46
N ILE A 9 -13.15 -22.48 14.77
CA ILE A 9 -12.34 -21.26 14.59
C ILE A 9 -13.09 -20.29 13.68
N LEU A 10 -13.65 -20.80 12.59
CA LEU A 10 -14.43 -20.00 11.65
C LEU A 10 -15.62 -19.32 12.33
N ASP A 11 -16.36 -20.03 13.19
CA ASP A 11 -17.45 -19.46 13.99
C ASP A 11 -16.98 -18.28 14.86
N ILE A 12 -15.83 -18.42 15.54
CA ILE A 12 -15.24 -17.35 16.37
C ILE A 12 -14.86 -16.14 15.51
N LEU A 13 -14.26 -16.38 14.34
CA LEU A 13 -13.88 -15.32 13.41
C LEU A 13 -15.09 -14.59 12.84
N LEU A 14 -16.14 -15.30 12.45
CA LEU A 14 -17.38 -14.72 11.94
C LEU A 14 -18.04 -13.80 12.97
N GLU A 15 -18.11 -14.21 14.23
CA GLU A 15 -18.62 -13.35 15.31
C GLU A 15 -17.73 -12.12 15.54
N LYS A 16 -16.40 -12.29 15.52
CA LYS A 16 -15.45 -11.17 15.61
C LYS A 16 -15.64 -10.18 14.46
N TRP A 17 -15.66 -10.66 13.22
CA TRP A 17 -15.85 -9.83 12.02
C TRP A 17 -17.20 -9.14 12.01
N LYS A 18 -18.27 -9.83 12.41
CA LYS A 18 -19.62 -9.25 12.52
C LYS A 18 -19.63 -8.07 13.47
N LYS A 19 -19.03 -8.21 14.66
CA LYS A 19 -18.93 -7.12 15.64
C LYS A 19 -18.14 -5.93 15.10
N ILE A 20 -17.00 -6.18 14.45
CA ILE A 20 -16.15 -5.13 13.86
C ILE A 20 -16.90 -4.39 12.74
N LEU A 21 -17.51 -5.12 11.82
CA LEU A 21 -18.23 -4.55 10.68
C LEU A 21 -19.48 -3.78 11.13
N LEU A 22 -20.24 -4.27 12.13
CA LEU A 22 -21.37 -3.52 12.70
C LEU A 22 -20.93 -2.20 13.36
N GLY A 23 -19.75 -2.19 13.98
CA GLY A 23 -19.18 -0.97 14.55
C GLY A 23 -18.81 0.08 13.51
N ARG A 24 -18.33 -0.36 12.34
CA ARG A 24 -17.92 0.53 11.23
C ARG A 24 -19.09 0.94 10.32
N TYR A 25 -20.06 0.05 10.11
CA TYR A 25 -21.17 0.23 9.16
C TYR A 25 -22.54 0.07 9.86
N PRO A 26 -22.89 0.94 10.82
CA PRO A 26 -24.16 0.85 11.51
C PRO A 26 -25.34 1.01 10.53
N GLY A 27 -26.33 0.11 10.61
CA GLY A 27 -27.51 0.11 9.75
C GLY A 27 -27.29 -0.48 8.34
N CYS A 28 -26.19 -1.20 8.12
CA CYS A 28 -25.87 -1.88 6.86
C CYS A 28 -25.88 -3.41 7.00
N GLU A 29 -26.81 -3.96 7.79
CA GLU A 29 -26.84 -5.38 8.19
C GLU A 29 -26.84 -6.33 6.98
N GLU A 30 -27.65 -6.05 5.95
CA GLU A 30 -27.70 -6.89 4.74
C GLU A 30 -26.34 -6.97 4.02
N LEU A 31 -25.64 -5.83 3.94
CA LEU A 31 -24.31 -5.76 3.34
C LEU A 31 -23.26 -6.48 4.20
N ILE A 32 -23.38 -6.38 5.52
CA ILE A 32 -22.50 -7.08 6.47
C ILE A 32 -22.68 -8.60 6.33
N GLU A 33 -23.91 -9.10 6.22
CA GLU A 33 -24.15 -10.54 6.02
C GLU A 33 -23.56 -11.04 4.69
N LEU A 34 -23.57 -10.23 3.62
CA LEU A 34 -22.87 -10.57 2.37
C LEU A 34 -21.33 -10.57 2.53
N ALA A 35 -20.80 -9.61 3.29
CA ALA A 35 -19.38 -9.55 3.58
C ALA A 35 -18.91 -10.74 4.41
N LEU A 36 -19.69 -11.15 5.43
CA LEU A 36 -19.39 -12.32 6.24
C LEU A 36 -19.33 -13.59 5.39
N LYS A 37 -20.28 -13.79 4.47
CA LYS A 37 -20.22 -14.92 3.51
C LYS A 37 -18.98 -14.87 2.63
N SER A 38 -18.54 -13.68 2.25
CA SER A 38 -17.32 -13.52 1.44
C SER A 38 -16.06 -13.87 2.25
N LEU A 39 -15.98 -13.43 3.51
CA LEU A 39 -14.90 -13.76 4.44
C LEU A 39 -14.90 -15.24 4.83
N GLU A 40 -16.07 -15.85 4.97
CA GLU A 40 -16.26 -17.28 5.17
C GLU A 40 -15.68 -18.06 3.99
N ALA A 41 -16.14 -17.76 2.77
CA ALA A 41 -15.74 -18.48 1.57
C ALA A 41 -14.24 -18.36 1.27
N LEU A 42 -13.59 -17.22 1.57
CA LEU A 42 -12.14 -17.10 1.42
C LEU A 42 -11.38 -17.88 2.50
N THR A 43 -11.93 -18.01 3.70
CA THR A 43 -11.35 -18.81 4.79
C THR A 43 -11.42 -20.29 4.47
N GLU A 44 -12.57 -20.75 3.99
CA GLU A 44 -12.74 -22.12 3.50
C GLU A 44 -11.74 -22.44 2.38
N ARG A 45 -11.55 -21.51 1.42
CA ARG A 45 -10.51 -21.66 0.38
C ARG A 45 -9.13 -21.79 0.99
N PHE A 46 -8.75 -20.91 1.91
CA PHE A 46 -7.44 -20.94 2.55
C PHE A 46 -7.14 -22.27 3.24
N TYR A 47 -8.10 -22.80 3.99
CA TYR A 47 -7.99 -24.13 4.61
C TYR A 47 -8.07 -25.29 3.62
N GLY A 48 -8.83 -25.13 2.51
CA GLY A 48 -8.97 -26.13 1.47
C GLY A 48 -7.69 -26.33 0.65
N TYR A 49 -6.89 -25.28 0.50
CA TYR A 49 -5.55 -25.32 -0.10
C TYR A 49 -4.44 -25.63 0.91
N GLU A 50 -4.78 -25.93 2.16
CA GLU A 50 -3.82 -26.22 3.24
C GLU A 50 -2.75 -25.12 3.41
N LEU A 51 -3.15 -23.86 3.24
CA LEU A 51 -2.24 -22.71 3.33
C LEU A 51 -1.99 -22.25 4.77
N ASN A 52 -2.72 -22.82 5.73
CA ASN A 52 -2.56 -22.54 7.15
C ASN A 52 -1.33 -23.26 7.71
N ASP A 53 -0.38 -22.50 8.27
CA ASP A 53 0.75 -23.08 9.00
C ASP A 53 0.28 -23.71 10.34
N THR A 54 1.19 -24.44 11.00
CA THR A 54 0.90 -25.13 12.27
C THR A 54 0.49 -24.21 13.43
N GLN A 55 0.77 -22.91 13.34
CA GLN A 55 0.49 -21.90 14.35
C GLN A 55 -0.69 -20.97 13.98
N PHE A 56 -1.14 -20.98 12.73
CA PHE A 56 -2.11 -20.03 12.18
C PHE A 56 -3.36 -19.91 13.05
N ASP A 57 -3.98 -21.04 13.38
CA ASP A 57 -5.21 -21.13 14.17
C ASP A 57 -5.10 -20.46 15.54
N THR A 58 -3.97 -20.64 16.22
CA THR A 58 -3.75 -20.01 17.52
C THR A 58 -3.41 -18.54 17.34
N ALA A 59 -2.60 -18.21 16.32
CA ALA A 59 -2.13 -16.85 16.05
C ALA A 59 -3.26 -15.90 15.62
N ILE A 60 -4.19 -16.35 14.77
CA ILE A 60 -5.30 -15.51 14.30
C ILE A 60 -6.28 -15.14 15.42
N LEU A 61 -6.33 -15.91 16.50
CA LEU A 61 -7.17 -15.60 17.66
C LEU A 61 -6.50 -14.65 18.67
N LEU A 62 -5.22 -14.35 18.51
CA LEU A 62 -4.47 -13.46 19.38
C LEU A 62 -4.48 -12.03 18.82
N GLU A 63 -4.92 -11.04 19.60
CA GLU A 63 -5.07 -9.64 19.15
C GLU A 63 -3.80 -9.07 18.50
N GLN A 64 -2.62 -9.36 19.05
CA GLN A 64 -1.34 -8.86 18.56
C GLN A 64 -0.87 -9.51 17.24
N GLN A 65 -1.46 -10.63 16.83
CA GLN A 65 -1.14 -11.35 15.59
C GLN A 65 -2.31 -11.38 14.61
N TYR A 66 -3.51 -11.02 15.06
CA TYR A 66 -4.74 -11.05 14.30
C TYR A 66 -4.62 -10.36 12.94
N HIS A 67 -4.15 -9.11 12.91
CA HIS A 67 -4.05 -8.34 11.66
C HIS A 67 -2.99 -8.91 10.70
N GLN A 68 -1.91 -9.51 11.23
CA GLN A 68 -0.92 -10.22 10.41
C GLN A 68 -1.53 -11.45 9.75
N ARG A 69 -2.21 -12.31 10.52
CA ARG A 69 -2.81 -13.55 10.01
C ARG A 69 -4.02 -13.28 9.11
N LEU A 70 -4.82 -12.26 9.41
CA LEU A 70 -5.87 -11.78 8.50
C LEU A 70 -5.27 -11.24 7.19
N GLY A 71 -4.13 -10.56 7.27
CA GLY A 71 -3.38 -10.12 6.10
C GLY A 71 -2.95 -11.29 5.20
N GLU A 72 -2.33 -12.32 5.78
CA GLU A 72 -1.96 -13.55 5.05
C GLU A 72 -3.18 -14.22 4.39
N LEU A 73 -4.28 -14.32 5.13
CA LEU A 73 -5.54 -14.91 4.66
C LEU A 73 -6.10 -14.17 3.43
N ILE A 74 -6.18 -12.84 3.50
CA ILE A 74 -6.70 -11.99 2.41
C ILE A 74 -5.74 -11.98 1.21
N VAL A 75 -4.43 -11.93 1.45
CA VAL A 75 -3.41 -11.97 0.38
C VAL A 75 -3.48 -13.29 -0.37
N ALA A 76 -3.62 -14.42 0.34
CA ALA A 76 -3.79 -15.72 -0.29
C ALA A 76 -5.03 -15.76 -1.18
N ASP A 77 -6.17 -15.28 -0.69
CA ASP A 77 -7.40 -15.17 -1.50
C ASP A 77 -7.18 -14.33 -2.76
N ARG A 78 -6.51 -13.19 -2.62
CA ARG A 78 -6.22 -12.29 -3.74
C ARG A 78 -5.37 -12.96 -4.80
N LEU A 79 -4.33 -13.69 -4.41
CA LEU A 79 -3.45 -14.41 -5.33
C LEU A 79 -4.18 -15.59 -6.01
N LEU A 80 -4.98 -16.35 -5.27
CA LEU A 80 -5.81 -17.44 -5.82
C LEU A 80 -6.79 -16.91 -6.87
N ARG A 81 -7.48 -15.80 -6.57
CA ARG A 81 -8.42 -15.14 -7.50
C ARG A 81 -7.73 -14.54 -8.72
N ASP A 82 -6.47 -14.13 -8.60
CA ASP A 82 -5.62 -13.74 -9.72
C ASP A 82 -5.07 -14.94 -10.51
N GLY A 83 -5.47 -16.17 -10.17
CA GLY A 83 -5.15 -17.37 -10.93
C GLY A 83 -3.77 -17.96 -10.61
N PHE A 84 -3.21 -17.65 -9.44
CA PHE A 84 -2.03 -18.37 -8.95
C PHE A 84 -2.42 -19.68 -8.27
N GLU A 85 -1.60 -20.70 -8.47
CA GLU A 85 -1.56 -21.89 -7.62
C GLU A 85 -0.64 -21.59 -6.42
N LEU A 86 -1.14 -21.77 -5.20
CA LEU A 86 -0.40 -21.45 -3.98
C LEU A 86 0.04 -22.69 -3.22
N SER A 87 1.15 -22.55 -2.51
CA SER A 87 1.57 -23.45 -1.44
C SER A 87 2.25 -22.65 -0.34
N SER A 88 2.12 -23.12 0.90
CA SER A 88 2.77 -22.52 2.08
C SER A 88 3.54 -23.61 2.85
N LYS A 89 4.52 -23.21 3.66
CA LYS A 89 5.31 -24.09 4.53
C LYS A 89 5.59 -23.39 5.86
N ASP A 90 5.80 -24.17 6.92
CA ASP A 90 6.17 -23.62 8.25
C ASP A 90 7.50 -22.82 8.24
N PHE A 91 8.35 -22.98 7.21
CA PHE A 91 9.63 -22.29 7.10
C PHE A 91 9.90 -21.80 5.67
N GLY A 92 10.18 -20.50 5.56
CA GLY A 92 10.39 -19.78 4.31
C GLY A 92 9.40 -18.63 4.17
N PRO A 93 9.24 -18.08 2.95
CA PRO A 93 8.20 -17.11 2.69
C PRO A 93 6.79 -17.65 2.89
N ASP A 94 5.85 -16.77 3.23
CA ASP A 94 4.46 -17.13 3.51
C ASP A 94 3.81 -17.90 2.35
N PHE A 95 4.09 -17.50 1.10
CA PHE A 95 3.56 -18.18 -0.08
C PHE A 95 4.60 -18.39 -1.19
N LYS A 96 4.61 -19.61 -1.73
CA LYS A 96 5.11 -19.90 -3.07
C LYS A 96 3.92 -19.95 -4.02
N ALA A 97 3.95 -19.10 -5.05
CA ALA A 97 2.86 -18.95 -5.99
C ALA A 97 3.33 -19.27 -7.42
N THR A 98 2.54 -20.02 -8.19
CA THR A 98 2.84 -20.34 -9.60
C THR A 98 1.70 -19.91 -10.50
N LYS A 99 2.01 -19.20 -11.59
CA LYS A 99 1.04 -18.81 -12.63
C LYS A 99 1.72 -18.82 -13.99
N ASN A 100 1.10 -19.44 -14.99
CA ASN A 100 1.65 -19.56 -16.35
C ASN A 100 3.09 -20.13 -16.38
N GLY A 101 3.39 -21.11 -15.52
CA GLY A 101 4.71 -21.72 -15.40
C GLY A 101 5.79 -20.81 -14.80
N LYS A 102 5.42 -19.68 -14.20
CA LYS A 102 6.32 -18.77 -13.48
C LYS A 102 6.06 -18.84 -11.98
N THR A 103 7.11 -19.10 -11.20
CA THR A 103 7.08 -19.05 -9.74
C THR A 103 7.35 -17.62 -9.26
N VAL A 104 6.66 -17.20 -8.20
CA VAL A 104 6.93 -15.99 -7.42
C VAL A 104 6.80 -16.34 -5.94
N TRP A 105 7.68 -15.80 -5.09
CA TRP A 105 7.59 -15.92 -3.64
C TRP A 105 7.05 -14.64 -3.03
N PHE A 106 6.14 -14.78 -2.07
CA PHE A 106 5.52 -13.67 -1.37
C PHE A 106 5.78 -13.78 0.14
N GLU A 107 6.29 -12.68 0.71
CA GLU A 107 6.49 -12.50 2.14
C GLU A 107 5.56 -11.39 2.63
N VAL A 108 4.55 -11.75 3.41
CA VAL A 108 3.51 -10.86 3.92
C VAL A 108 3.94 -10.21 5.23
N VAL A 109 3.63 -8.93 5.37
CA VAL A 109 3.87 -8.19 6.60
C VAL A 109 2.80 -7.15 6.86
N THR A 110 2.37 -7.07 8.11
CA THR A 110 1.46 -6.06 8.62
C THR A 110 2.22 -5.19 9.63
N PRO A 111 2.62 -3.97 9.25
CA PRO A 111 3.49 -3.15 10.09
C PRO A 111 2.71 -2.62 11.30
N ASN A 112 3.06 -3.08 12.51
CA ASN A 112 2.42 -2.59 13.73
C ASN A 112 2.81 -1.14 14.03
N PRO A 113 1.86 -0.21 14.20
CA PRO A 113 2.17 1.16 14.61
C PRO A 113 2.86 1.17 15.97
N ASN A 114 3.67 2.19 16.24
CA ASN A 114 4.19 2.43 17.59
C ASN A 114 3.12 3.16 18.44
N ASP A 115 3.33 3.22 19.76
CA ASP A 115 2.36 3.81 20.69
C ASP A 115 1.98 5.25 20.32
N GLU A 116 2.94 6.06 19.84
CA GLU A 116 2.68 7.42 19.40
C GLU A 116 1.75 7.47 18.17
N MET A 117 2.00 6.62 17.17
CA MET A 117 1.15 6.54 15.99
C MET A 117 -0.24 6.03 16.36
N VAL A 118 -0.35 5.06 17.27
CA VAL A 118 -1.65 4.58 17.79
C VAL A 118 -2.43 5.74 18.42
N GLN A 119 -1.79 6.53 19.29
CA GLN A 119 -2.42 7.68 19.93
C GLN A 119 -2.93 8.71 18.91
N ILE A 120 -2.15 8.98 17.87
CA ILE A 120 -2.56 9.89 16.79
C ILE A 120 -3.77 9.34 16.02
N LEU A 121 -3.75 8.04 15.67
CA LEU A 121 -4.83 7.41 14.91
C LEU A 121 -6.13 7.30 15.72
N GLU A 122 -6.04 7.10 17.03
CA GLU A 122 -7.20 6.99 17.93
C GLU A 122 -7.81 8.35 18.30
N ASP A 123 -7.07 9.45 18.19
CA ASP A 123 -7.57 10.80 18.49
C ASP A 123 -8.59 11.29 17.46
N VAL A 124 -9.88 11.07 17.74
CA VAL A 124 -11.00 11.53 16.90
C VAL A 124 -10.94 13.05 16.66
N GLN A 125 -10.62 13.85 17.69
CA GLN A 125 -10.59 15.31 17.55
C GLN A 125 -9.41 15.76 16.71
N GLY A 126 -8.24 15.16 16.92
CA GLY A 126 -7.05 15.39 16.08
C GLY A 126 -7.30 15.04 14.62
N ARG A 127 -8.03 13.96 14.34
CA ARG A 127 -8.41 13.58 12.95
C ARG A 127 -9.40 14.55 12.30
N LEU A 128 -10.38 15.06 13.05
CA LEU A 128 -11.37 16.03 12.53
C LEU A 128 -10.78 17.45 12.41
N PHE A 129 -9.83 17.80 13.26
CA PHE A 129 -9.20 19.11 13.33
C PHE A 129 -7.66 18.97 13.32
N PRO A 130 -7.09 18.49 12.22
CA PRO A 130 -5.67 18.17 12.15
C PRO A 130 -4.78 19.40 12.32
N LYS A 131 -3.81 19.29 13.23
CA LYS A 131 -2.72 20.25 13.35
C LYS A 131 -1.61 19.88 12.38
N HIS A 132 -0.97 20.88 11.79
CA HIS A 132 0.15 20.70 10.86
C HIS A 132 1.26 19.82 11.46
N GLU A 133 1.63 20.06 12.72
CA GLU A 133 2.69 19.33 13.42
C GLU A 133 2.34 17.84 13.57
N THR A 134 1.12 17.54 14.02
CA THR A 134 0.62 16.17 14.17
C THR A 134 0.61 15.43 12.84
N ASN A 135 0.08 16.05 11.78
CA ASN A 135 0.07 15.45 10.44
C ASN A 135 1.50 15.18 9.92
N CYS A 136 2.45 16.09 10.15
CA CYS A 136 3.83 15.88 9.73
C CYS A 136 4.50 14.75 10.54
N ARG A 137 4.19 14.64 11.83
CA ARG A 137 4.69 13.57 12.69
C ARG A 137 4.10 12.21 12.28
N GLU A 138 2.80 12.11 12.07
CA GLU A 138 2.12 10.91 11.59
C GLU A 138 2.74 10.39 10.30
N ASN A 139 2.88 11.26 9.28
CA ASN A 139 3.51 10.91 8.01
C ASN A 139 4.95 10.42 8.19
N SER A 140 5.72 11.04 9.08
CA SER A 140 7.11 10.64 9.35
C SER A 140 7.18 9.27 10.05
N LEU A 141 6.28 9.02 11.02
CA LEU A 141 6.16 7.73 11.71
C LEU A 141 5.74 6.62 10.74
N ALA A 142 4.75 6.87 9.90
CA ALA A 142 4.27 5.93 8.90
C ALA A 142 5.39 5.59 7.88
N LEU A 143 6.10 6.61 7.38
CA LEU A 143 7.22 6.42 6.46
C LEU A 143 8.35 5.61 7.11
N LEU A 144 8.77 5.95 8.33
CA LEU A 144 9.78 5.20 9.09
C LEU A 144 9.37 3.74 9.30
N LYS A 145 8.09 3.49 9.60
CA LYS A 145 7.58 2.14 9.80
C LYS A 145 7.56 1.35 8.49
N MET A 146 7.08 1.95 7.41
CA MET A 146 7.08 1.37 6.07
C MET A 146 8.52 1.04 5.61
N THR A 147 9.48 1.94 5.82
CA THR A 147 10.88 1.64 5.51
C THR A 147 11.43 0.54 6.41
N GLY A 148 11.24 0.62 7.74
CA GLY A 148 11.84 -0.36 8.66
C GLY A 148 11.34 -1.79 8.43
N VAL A 149 10.05 -1.95 8.08
CA VAL A 149 9.48 -3.27 7.85
C VAL A 149 9.96 -3.89 6.54
N ILE A 150 10.07 -3.09 5.46
CA ILE A 150 10.60 -3.53 4.16
C ILE A 150 12.06 -3.98 4.31
N GLU A 151 12.87 -3.22 5.05
CA GLU A 151 14.27 -3.56 5.33
C GLU A 151 14.39 -4.88 6.11
N THR A 152 13.57 -5.02 7.16
CA THR A 152 13.55 -6.24 7.97
C THR A 152 13.22 -7.46 7.11
N LYS A 153 12.17 -7.37 6.27
CA LYS A 153 11.78 -8.48 5.39
C LYS A 153 12.79 -8.73 4.28
N ALA A 154 13.38 -7.69 3.70
CA ALA A 154 14.44 -7.85 2.70
C ALA A 154 15.65 -8.61 3.26
N ASN A 155 16.04 -8.35 4.51
CA ASN A 155 17.13 -9.07 5.17
C ASN A 155 16.77 -10.53 5.47
N ILE A 156 15.53 -10.80 5.89
CA ILE A 156 15.04 -12.17 6.09
C ILE A 156 15.05 -12.96 4.77
N ILE A 157 14.54 -12.37 3.68
CA ILE A 157 14.51 -12.97 2.34
C ILE A 157 15.92 -13.29 1.85
N LYS A 158 16.88 -12.38 2.08
CA LYS A 158 18.29 -12.65 1.76
C LYS A 158 18.78 -13.93 2.46
N GLY A 159 18.45 -14.09 3.74
CA GLY A 159 18.74 -15.32 4.48
C GLY A 159 18.04 -16.57 3.93
N TYR A 160 16.83 -16.44 3.37
CA TYR A 160 16.15 -17.56 2.71
C TYR A 160 16.81 -17.96 1.38
N ILE A 161 17.30 -16.99 0.62
CA ILE A 161 18.07 -17.22 -0.62
C ILE A 161 19.41 -17.90 -0.28
N GLU A 162 20.15 -17.40 0.72
CA GLU A 162 21.42 -18.00 1.17
C GLU A 162 21.26 -19.45 1.64
N LYS A 163 20.11 -19.78 2.23
CA LYS A 163 19.74 -21.14 2.64
C LYS A 163 19.16 -22.00 1.52
N LYS A 164 19.05 -21.48 0.29
CA LYS A 164 18.47 -22.14 -0.90
C LYS A 164 17.02 -22.59 -0.71
N ILE A 165 16.27 -21.88 0.14
CA ILE A 165 14.82 -22.07 0.28
C ILE A 165 14.12 -21.42 -0.91
N ILE A 166 14.60 -20.23 -1.29
CA ILE A 166 14.22 -19.51 -2.50
C ILE A 166 15.36 -19.70 -3.52
N PRO A 167 15.08 -20.22 -4.72
CA PRO A 167 16.04 -20.22 -5.83
C PRO A 167 16.48 -18.80 -6.22
N GLU A 168 17.77 -18.62 -6.53
CA GLU A 168 18.35 -17.31 -6.86
C GLU A 168 17.79 -16.68 -8.14
N ASP A 169 17.12 -17.43 -9.00
CA ASP A 169 16.52 -17.01 -10.26
C ASP A 169 15.00 -16.78 -10.18
N GLU A 170 14.39 -17.01 -9.01
CA GLU A 170 12.96 -16.79 -8.81
C GLU A 170 12.68 -15.41 -8.19
N PRO A 171 11.66 -14.68 -8.67
CA PRO A 171 11.29 -13.38 -8.13
C PRO A 171 10.68 -13.48 -6.74
N VAL A 172 10.96 -12.47 -5.91
CA VAL A 172 10.43 -12.35 -4.55
C VAL A 172 9.77 -10.99 -4.35
N VAL A 173 8.56 -10.98 -3.82
CA VAL A 173 7.77 -9.79 -3.55
C VAL A 173 7.47 -9.70 -2.05
N ILE A 174 7.73 -8.55 -1.46
CA ILE A 174 7.26 -8.25 -0.10
C ILE A 174 5.83 -7.71 -0.23
N VAL A 175 4.88 -8.32 0.48
CA VAL A 175 3.50 -7.85 0.53
C VAL A 175 3.27 -7.09 1.83
N VAL A 176 2.94 -5.81 1.75
CA VAL A 176 2.63 -4.98 2.92
C VAL A 176 1.13 -4.82 3.04
N ASN A 177 0.57 -5.33 4.14
CA ASN A 177 -0.75 -4.97 4.62
C ASN A 177 -0.65 -3.64 5.39
N ASP A 178 -1.08 -2.54 4.78
CA ASP A 178 -1.00 -1.21 5.39
C ASP A 178 -2.23 -0.83 6.24
N SER A 179 -3.11 -1.80 6.54
CA SER A 179 -4.37 -1.55 7.26
C SER A 179 -4.19 -0.85 8.61
N LEU A 180 -3.08 -1.09 9.31
CA LEU A 180 -2.79 -0.48 10.62
C LEU A 180 -2.20 0.94 10.53
N PHE A 181 -2.02 1.48 9.32
CA PHE A 181 -1.75 2.90 9.12
C PHE A 181 -3.02 3.74 9.04
N TYR A 182 -4.19 3.10 9.20
CA TYR A 182 -5.48 3.75 9.29
C TYR A 182 -6.09 3.58 10.67
N PRO A 183 -6.95 4.52 11.10
CA PRO A 183 -7.79 4.31 12.27
C PRO A 183 -8.71 3.11 12.07
N LEU A 184 -8.74 2.21 13.05
CA LEU A 184 -9.49 0.95 12.98
C LEU A 184 -11.02 1.15 13.08
N ASP A 185 -11.47 2.31 13.56
CA ASP A 185 -12.87 2.69 13.67
C ASP A 185 -13.46 3.28 12.38
N VAL A 186 -12.62 3.66 11.41
CA VAL A 186 -13.06 4.30 10.17
C VAL A 186 -13.53 3.27 9.15
N TYR A 187 -14.72 3.50 8.58
CA TYR A 187 -15.31 2.71 7.51
C TYR A 187 -14.71 3.02 6.12
N MET A 188 -14.97 2.16 5.13
CA MET A 188 -14.56 2.27 3.72
C MET A 188 -13.05 2.25 3.41
N VAL A 189 -12.19 2.05 4.41
CA VAL A 189 -10.76 1.77 4.24
C VAL A 189 -10.59 0.34 3.68
N GLY A 190 -9.85 0.20 2.57
CA GLY A 190 -9.76 -1.06 1.82
C GLY A 190 -10.97 -1.34 0.90
N VAL A 191 -11.91 -0.40 0.81
CA VAL A 191 -13.10 -0.47 -0.07
C VAL A 191 -13.09 0.64 -1.11
N THR A 192 -12.78 1.88 -0.68
CA THR A 192 -12.65 3.03 -1.59
C THR A 192 -11.30 3.73 -1.47
N GLU A 193 -10.72 3.74 -0.27
CA GLU A 193 -9.32 4.11 -0.08
C GLU A 193 -8.48 2.83 -0.11
N GLU A 194 -7.75 2.62 -1.21
CA GLU A 194 -7.11 1.34 -1.54
C GLU A 194 -5.81 1.07 -0.77
N VAL A 195 -4.99 2.10 -0.57
CA VAL A 195 -3.66 2.05 0.04
C VAL A 195 -3.30 3.40 0.65
N GLN A 196 -2.53 3.39 1.73
CA GLN A 196 -2.12 4.59 2.46
C GLN A 196 -1.33 5.52 1.54
N LYS A 197 -1.71 6.80 1.54
CA LYS A 197 -0.99 7.85 0.83
C LYS A 197 0.03 8.51 1.76
N GLY A 198 1.16 8.90 1.20
CA GLY A 198 2.13 9.72 1.88
C GLY A 198 1.90 11.21 1.62
N SER A 199 2.85 12.02 2.04
CA SER A 199 2.71 13.48 2.03
C SER A 199 2.75 14.08 0.62
N SER A 200 3.27 13.34 -0.35
CA SER A 200 3.29 13.69 -1.77
C SER A 200 1.94 13.54 -2.46
N GLY A 201 0.98 12.88 -1.80
CA GLY A 201 -0.31 12.48 -2.38
C GLY A 201 -0.24 11.19 -3.19
N LEU A 202 0.95 10.63 -3.39
CA LEU A 202 1.15 9.29 -3.92
C LEU A 202 1.06 8.24 -2.78
N PRO A 203 0.84 6.97 -3.12
CA PRO A 203 0.95 5.85 -2.19
C PRO A 203 2.26 5.87 -1.39
N LEU A 204 2.17 5.71 -0.07
CA LEU A 204 3.29 5.87 0.88
C LEU A 204 4.49 4.98 0.54
N VAL A 205 4.24 3.79 0.00
CA VAL A 205 5.29 2.85 -0.42
C VAL A 205 6.16 3.40 -1.54
N ILE A 206 5.64 4.29 -2.39
CA ILE A 206 6.44 4.97 -3.42
C ILE A 206 7.43 5.93 -2.77
N GLU A 207 6.99 6.70 -1.76
CA GLU A 207 7.88 7.56 -0.97
C GLU A 207 8.95 6.74 -0.24
N ALA A 208 8.58 5.56 0.28
CA ALA A 208 9.49 4.67 1.01
C ALA A 208 10.55 3.97 0.15
N LEU A 209 10.34 3.85 -1.16
CA LEU A 209 11.20 3.05 -2.05
C LEU A 209 11.93 3.86 -3.12
N LEU A 210 11.36 5.00 -3.52
CA LEU A 210 11.81 5.78 -4.68
C LEU A 210 12.15 7.22 -4.33
N GLY A 211 12.12 7.58 -3.05
CA GLY A 211 12.65 8.83 -2.53
C GLY A 211 11.92 10.08 -3.01
N LEU A 212 10.61 9.98 -3.25
CA LEU A 212 9.76 11.11 -3.63
C LEU A 212 9.21 11.83 -2.39
N ASP A 213 9.03 13.13 -2.52
CA ASP A 213 8.45 14.00 -1.50
C ASP A 213 7.43 14.96 -2.14
N ARG A 214 6.92 15.91 -1.35
CA ARG A 214 5.87 16.85 -1.74
C ARG A 214 6.19 17.57 -3.06
N PRO A 215 5.23 17.65 -3.99
CA PRO A 215 5.38 18.51 -5.14
C PRO A 215 5.27 19.98 -4.73
N TYR A 216 5.95 20.85 -5.46
CA TYR A 216 5.89 22.30 -5.30
C TYR A 216 5.78 22.98 -6.66
N TRP A 217 5.11 24.14 -6.67
CA TRP A 217 5.06 24.98 -7.85
C TRP A 217 6.30 25.86 -7.88
N GLN A 218 7.19 25.59 -8.83
CA GLN A 218 8.32 26.47 -9.10
C GLN A 218 7.83 27.69 -9.87
N PRO A 219 8.12 28.91 -9.39
CA PRO A 219 7.83 30.13 -10.13
C PRO A 219 8.63 30.17 -11.44
N PRO A 220 8.05 30.76 -12.50
CA PRO A 220 8.76 30.93 -13.76
C PRO A 220 9.92 31.92 -13.63
N GLU A 221 10.95 31.76 -14.45
CA GLU A 221 12.09 32.71 -14.48
C GLU A 221 11.72 34.02 -15.18
N SER A 222 10.69 33.99 -16.04
CA SER A 222 10.10 35.15 -16.71
C SER A 222 8.57 35.17 -16.53
N PRO A 223 7.92 36.34 -16.43
CA PRO A 223 6.45 36.46 -16.35
C PRO A 223 5.68 35.78 -17.49
N THR A 224 6.34 35.52 -18.62
CA THR A 224 5.77 34.88 -19.82
C THR A 224 5.76 33.36 -19.76
N GLU A 225 6.47 32.76 -18.80
CA GLU A 225 6.57 31.32 -18.66
C GLU A 225 5.55 30.76 -17.66
N PRO A 226 5.07 29.52 -17.84
CA PRO A 226 4.21 28.87 -16.87
C PRO A 226 4.98 28.52 -15.58
N TYR A 227 4.28 28.54 -14.44
CA TYR A 227 4.72 27.81 -13.26
C TYR A 227 4.93 26.33 -13.60
N GLN A 228 5.97 25.73 -13.05
CA GLN A 228 6.28 24.31 -13.26
C GLN A 228 5.98 23.54 -11.98
N LEU A 229 5.22 22.44 -12.08
CA LEU A 229 5.10 21.51 -10.97
C LEU A 229 6.40 20.69 -10.89
N LYS A 230 7.15 20.86 -9.81
CA LYS A 230 8.35 20.08 -9.51
C LYS A 230 8.11 19.18 -8.31
N TRP A 231 8.92 18.13 -8.19
CA TRP A 231 8.87 17.20 -7.08
C TRP A 231 10.16 17.34 -6.27
N ASN A 232 10.01 17.40 -4.95
CA ASN A 232 11.16 17.24 -4.07
C ASN A 232 11.56 15.76 -4.03
N THR A 233 12.85 15.52 -3.86
CA THR A 233 13.38 14.20 -3.55
C THR A 233 13.77 14.17 -2.08
N ARG A 234 13.35 13.12 -1.38
CA ARG A 234 13.74 12.82 -0.01
C ARG A 234 14.42 11.47 -0.03
N THR A 235 15.74 11.46 0.02
CA THR A 235 16.55 10.23 0.04
C THR A 235 16.59 9.62 1.43
N ASP A 236 16.27 10.39 2.47
CA ASP A 236 16.36 9.95 3.86
C ASP A 236 15.17 10.43 4.71
N VAL A 237 14.74 9.56 5.62
CA VAL A 237 13.92 9.89 6.78
C VAL A 237 14.72 9.60 8.05
N PHE A 238 14.57 10.43 9.08
CA PHE A 238 15.38 10.34 10.29
C PHE A 238 14.61 9.70 11.44
N LYS A 239 15.25 8.76 12.14
CA LYS A 239 14.76 8.24 13.42
C LYS A 239 14.86 9.32 14.50
N ASP A 240 14.19 9.12 15.64
CA ASP A 240 14.24 10.06 16.77
C ASP A 240 15.67 10.25 17.33
N ASN A 241 16.55 9.26 17.16
CA ASN A 241 17.96 9.35 17.53
C ASN A 241 18.84 10.07 16.47
N GLY A 242 18.23 10.62 15.42
CA GLY A 242 18.90 11.33 14.33
C GLY A 242 19.57 10.45 13.28
N SER A 243 19.50 9.11 13.39
CA SER A 243 20.06 8.23 12.35
C SER A 243 19.20 8.24 11.08
N PRO A 244 19.81 8.32 9.88
CA PRO A 244 19.09 8.32 8.62
C PRO A 244 18.60 6.91 8.26
N VAL A 245 17.51 6.86 7.51
CA VAL A 245 16.94 5.67 6.88
C VAL A 245 16.65 6.02 5.43
N SER A 246 17.31 5.31 4.51
CA SER A 246 17.12 5.54 3.07
C SER A 246 15.70 5.24 2.62
N THR A 247 15.18 6.10 1.76
CA THR A 247 13.84 6.03 1.13
C THR A 247 13.92 5.84 -0.39
N ASP A 248 15.12 5.67 -0.95
CA ASP A 248 15.41 5.48 -2.39
C ASP A 248 15.96 4.07 -2.70
N ARG A 249 15.55 3.09 -1.91
CA ARG A 249 16.07 1.72 -1.90
C ARG A 249 15.98 0.96 -3.22
N PHE A 250 14.99 1.27 -4.06
CA PHE A 250 14.87 0.69 -5.40
C PHE A 250 15.73 1.40 -6.44
N GLN A 251 16.48 2.42 -6.02
CA GLN A 251 17.52 3.07 -6.81
C GLN A 251 18.93 2.56 -6.47
N SER A 252 19.08 1.71 -5.43
CA SER A 252 20.36 1.17 -4.99
C SER A 252 20.52 -0.33 -5.30
N ASP A 253 21.75 -0.82 -5.21
CA ASP A 253 22.11 -2.23 -5.41
C ASP A 253 21.80 -3.12 -4.20
N GLU A 254 21.47 -2.52 -3.05
CA GLU A 254 21.27 -3.23 -1.78
C GLU A 254 20.02 -4.13 -1.81
N TYR A 255 19.02 -3.77 -2.63
CA TYR A 255 17.72 -4.45 -2.70
C TYR A 255 17.53 -5.27 -3.98
N LYS A 256 18.62 -5.63 -4.69
CA LYS A 256 18.54 -6.38 -5.95
C LYS A 256 17.85 -7.74 -5.83
N HIS A 257 17.88 -8.35 -4.65
CA HIS A 257 17.20 -9.62 -4.38
C HIS A 257 15.68 -9.49 -4.19
N ILE A 258 15.13 -8.27 -4.17
CA ILE A 258 13.69 -8.01 -4.07
C ILE A 258 13.15 -7.52 -5.41
N SER A 259 12.18 -8.23 -5.97
CA SER A 259 11.57 -7.94 -7.28
C SER A 259 10.55 -6.81 -7.23
N GLY A 260 9.94 -6.58 -6.07
CA GLY A 260 8.99 -5.51 -5.84
C GLY A 260 8.38 -5.53 -4.45
N VAL A 261 7.62 -4.48 -4.14
CA VAL A 261 6.76 -4.41 -2.95
C VAL A 261 5.32 -4.25 -3.40
N PHE A 262 4.48 -5.21 -3.05
CA PHE A 262 3.04 -5.17 -3.26
C PHE A 262 2.36 -4.64 -1.99
N VAL A 263 1.45 -3.69 -2.11
CA VAL A 263 0.72 -3.09 -0.98
C VAL A 263 -0.76 -3.23 -1.21
N MET A 264 -1.47 -3.64 -0.17
CA MET A 264 -2.92 -3.65 -0.14
C MET A 264 -3.42 -3.44 1.29
N THR A 265 -4.54 -2.74 1.45
CA THR A 265 -5.19 -2.66 2.75
C THR A 265 -6.03 -3.92 3.01
N ALA A 266 -5.49 -4.86 3.79
CA ALA A 266 -6.13 -6.13 4.14
C ALA A 266 -6.72 -6.09 5.56
N ARG A 267 -8.03 -5.85 5.64
CA ARG A 267 -8.85 -5.87 6.85
C ARG A 267 -10.23 -6.45 6.54
N GLU A 268 -11.08 -6.60 7.55
CA GLU A 268 -12.40 -7.25 7.44
C GLU A 268 -13.28 -6.64 6.34
N ASP A 269 -13.12 -5.34 6.09
CA ASP A 269 -13.78 -4.60 5.02
C ASP A 269 -13.52 -5.18 3.61
N TYR A 270 -12.51 -6.03 3.44
CA TYR A 270 -12.30 -6.78 2.20
C TYR A 270 -13.53 -7.60 1.80
N GLY A 271 -14.28 -8.17 2.76
CA GLY A 271 -15.55 -8.85 2.49
C GLY A 271 -16.60 -7.92 1.88
N ILE A 272 -16.64 -6.66 2.32
CA ILE A 272 -17.50 -5.61 1.75
C ILE A 272 -17.03 -5.28 0.33
N SER A 273 -15.72 -5.05 0.14
CA SER A 273 -15.15 -4.76 -1.18
C SER A 273 -15.51 -5.85 -2.19
N LEU A 274 -15.34 -7.12 -1.83
CA LEU A 274 -15.70 -8.25 -2.69
C LEU A 274 -17.19 -8.28 -3.02
N SER A 275 -18.04 -8.00 -2.03
CA SER A 275 -19.50 -8.01 -2.21
C SER A 275 -19.99 -6.89 -3.12
N VAL A 276 -19.34 -5.72 -3.09
CA VAL A 276 -19.76 -4.54 -3.86
C VAL A 276 -19.10 -4.46 -5.24
N TYR A 277 -17.80 -4.79 -5.33
CA TYR A 277 -16.99 -4.55 -6.53
C TYR A 277 -16.39 -5.82 -7.14
N GLY A 278 -16.51 -6.98 -6.49
CA GLY A 278 -15.82 -8.19 -6.93
C GLY A 278 -14.31 -7.96 -7.05
N ASP A 279 -13.74 -8.34 -8.20
CA ASP A 279 -12.30 -8.21 -8.50
C ASP A 279 -11.93 -6.94 -9.28
N GLU A 280 -12.86 -6.01 -9.47
CA GLU A 280 -12.65 -4.84 -10.33
C GLU A 280 -11.94 -3.68 -9.61
N LYS A 281 -12.13 -3.55 -8.28
CA LYS A 281 -11.52 -2.50 -7.45
C LYS A 281 -10.67 -3.08 -6.33
N ASN A 282 -9.88 -2.21 -5.67
CA ASN A 282 -8.99 -2.59 -4.58
C ASN A 282 -7.98 -3.67 -5.00
N VAL A 283 -7.45 -3.54 -6.22
CA VAL A 283 -6.46 -4.48 -6.78
C VAL A 283 -5.07 -4.35 -6.14
N GLY A 284 -4.92 -3.40 -5.21
CA GLY A 284 -3.66 -3.04 -4.57
C GLY A 284 -2.65 -2.42 -5.53
N LEU A 285 -1.45 -2.19 -5.02
CA LEU A 285 -0.40 -1.47 -5.72
C LEU A 285 0.94 -2.19 -5.65
N LEU A 286 1.56 -2.42 -6.80
CA LEU A 286 2.91 -2.97 -6.88
C LEU A 286 3.90 -1.85 -7.25
N VAL A 287 4.91 -1.64 -6.41
CA VAL A 287 6.12 -0.95 -6.82
C VAL A 287 7.10 -2.00 -7.33
N LYS A 288 7.43 -1.98 -8.63
CA LYS A 288 8.41 -2.89 -9.21
C LYS A 288 9.83 -2.38 -9.02
N ASN A 289 10.75 -3.27 -8.67
CA ASN A 289 12.16 -2.96 -8.60
C ASN A 289 12.83 -3.28 -9.94
N LEU A 290 13.08 -2.26 -10.77
CA LEU A 290 13.78 -2.45 -12.05
C LEU A 290 15.27 -2.75 -11.89
N ASN A 291 15.84 -2.53 -10.71
CA ASN A 291 17.22 -2.91 -10.40
C ASN A 291 17.34 -4.37 -9.96
N SER A 292 16.22 -5.10 -9.77
CA SER A 292 16.24 -6.48 -9.28
C SER A 292 16.98 -7.44 -10.21
N ASN A 293 17.66 -8.43 -9.61
CA ASN A 293 18.22 -9.57 -10.35
C ASN A 293 17.12 -10.39 -11.06
N ASN A 294 15.92 -10.45 -10.46
CA ASN A 294 14.78 -11.21 -10.95
C ASN A 294 13.58 -10.27 -11.09
N ILE A 295 13.56 -9.45 -12.14
CA ILE A 295 12.46 -8.50 -12.37
C ILE A 295 11.15 -9.28 -12.52
N LEU A 296 10.12 -8.86 -11.78
CA LEU A 296 8.79 -9.46 -11.91
C LEU A 296 8.24 -9.25 -13.33
N PRO A 297 7.78 -10.31 -14.02
CA PRO A 297 7.19 -10.18 -15.35
C PRO A 297 5.95 -9.28 -15.36
N ASP A 298 5.81 -8.48 -16.43
CA ASP A 298 4.65 -7.60 -16.59
C ASP A 298 3.34 -8.38 -16.70
N GLY A 299 2.29 -7.86 -16.05
CA GLY A 299 0.96 -8.46 -16.06
C GLY A 299 0.84 -9.80 -15.31
N LEU A 300 1.91 -10.29 -14.67
CA LEU A 300 1.86 -11.53 -13.91
C LEU A 300 0.93 -11.42 -12.69
N LEU A 301 1.02 -10.29 -11.98
CA LEU A 301 0.19 -9.94 -10.83
C LEU A 301 -0.78 -8.80 -11.18
N LYS A 302 -2.09 -9.00 -11.00
CA LYS A 302 -3.14 -7.99 -11.26
C LYS A 302 -3.13 -6.92 -10.17
N THR A 303 -2.42 -5.82 -10.46
CA THR A 303 -2.26 -4.66 -9.56
C THR A 303 -2.20 -3.35 -10.36
N ARG A 304 -2.32 -2.22 -9.67
CA ARG A 304 -1.79 -0.96 -10.18
C ARG A 304 -0.27 -0.97 -10.01
N THR A 305 0.47 -0.91 -11.11
CA THR A 305 1.94 -1.02 -11.08
C THR A 305 2.61 0.33 -11.28
N TYR A 306 3.62 0.62 -10.45
CA TYR A 306 4.53 1.76 -10.60
C TYR A 306 5.97 1.27 -10.60
N ASP A 307 6.82 1.94 -11.35
CA ASP A 307 8.27 1.74 -11.32
C ASP A 307 8.99 3.09 -11.46
N SER A 308 10.33 3.05 -11.43
CA SER A 308 11.14 4.27 -11.54
C SER A 308 10.97 5.00 -12.88
N ASN A 309 10.62 4.31 -13.97
CA ASN A 309 10.36 4.93 -15.27
C ASN A 309 8.97 5.57 -15.31
N GLU A 310 7.94 4.90 -14.83
CA GLU A 310 6.58 5.46 -14.73
C GLU A 310 6.54 6.69 -13.83
N LEU A 311 7.28 6.67 -12.71
CA LEU A 311 7.39 7.86 -11.86
C LEU A 311 8.13 8.99 -12.56
N ARG A 312 9.23 8.71 -13.28
CA ARG A 312 9.91 9.74 -14.09
C ARG A 312 8.94 10.42 -15.05
N LYS A 313 8.04 9.66 -15.70
CA LYS A 313 6.99 10.22 -16.57
C LYS A 313 5.98 11.08 -15.80
N LEU A 314 5.57 10.64 -14.61
CA LEU A 314 4.61 11.36 -13.76
C LEU A 314 5.17 12.68 -13.20
N ILE A 315 6.50 12.77 -13.03
CA ILE A 315 7.18 13.93 -12.47
C ILE A 315 7.87 14.80 -13.53
N ASP A 316 7.87 14.39 -14.81
CA ASP A 316 8.53 15.14 -15.90
C ASP A 316 7.75 16.44 -16.22
N PRO A 317 8.35 17.62 -15.97
CA PRO A 317 7.70 18.90 -16.24
C PRO A 317 7.55 19.21 -17.74
N THR A 318 8.22 18.46 -18.63
CA THR A 318 8.19 18.64 -20.09
C THR A 318 7.04 17.90 -20.78
N MET A 319 6.37 16.97 -20.08
CA MET A 319 5.11 16.32 -20.50
C MET A 319 3.91 17.30 -20.41
N ARG A 320 4.11 18.51 -20.96
CA ARG A 320 3.24 19.67 -20.96
C ARG A 320 1.88 19.36 -21.59
N LYS A 321 0.96 18.88 -20.77
CA LYS A 321 -0.30 19.59 -20.54
C LYS A 321 -0.38 19.89 -19.06
N PRO A 322 -0.22 21.15 -18.59
CA PRO A 322 -0.87 21.49 -17.35
C PRO A 322 -2.35 21.19 -17.59
N ILE A 323 -3.04 20.51 -16.66
CA ILE A 323 -4.40 19.96 -16.83
C ILE A 323 -4.39 18.51 -17.33
N THR A 324 -4.19 17.57 -16.41
CA THR A 324 -5.07 16.40 -16.13
C THR A 324 -4.42 15.45 -15.13
N SER A 325 -4.04 15.94 -13.94
CA SER A 325 -3.59 15.09 -12.83
C SER A 325 -4.26 15.54 -11.53
N LEU A 326 -4.51 14.59 -10.63
CA LEU A 326 -5.29 14.71 -9.37
C LEU A 326 -4.93 15.96 -8.53
N VAL A 327 -3.70 16.46 -8.66
CA VAL A 327 -3.15 17.63 -7.96
C VAL A 327 -3.74 18.97 -8.44
N THR A 328 -4.18 19.10 -9.71
CA THR A 328 -4.75 20.36 -10.25
C THR A 328 -6.22 20.57 -9.92
N ARG A 329 -6.89 19.63 -9.24
CA ARG A 329 -8.23 19.84 -8.66
C ARG A 329 -8.20 20.60 -7.32
N THR A 330 -7.02 20.93 -6.83
CA THR A 330 -6.87 21.75 -5.62
C THR A 330 -7.10 23.23 -5.94
N LEU A 331 -7.63 23.98 -4.97
CA LEU A 331 -7.87 25.42 -5.09
C LEU A 331 -6.61 26.20 -5.54
N HIS A 332 -5.43 25.73 -5.09
CA HIS A 332 -4.13 26.29 -5.47
C HIS A 332 -3.80 26.09 -6.95
N GLY A 333 -4.07 24.91 -7.51
CA GLY A 333 -3.89 24.66 -8.94
C GLY A 333 -4.77 25.56 -9.80
N GLN A 334 -6.02 25.78 -9.38
CA GLN A 334 -6.92 26.73 -10.06
C GLN A 334 -6.46 28.18 -9.95
N TYR A 335 -5.95 28.59 -8.78
CA TYR A 335 -5.41 29.94 -8.56
C TYR A 335 -4.24 30.25 -9.49
N PHE A 336 -3.22 29.38 -9.56
CA PHE A 336 -2.07 29.60 -10.42
C PHE A 336 -2.44 29.61 -11.91
N PHE A 337 -3.40 28.79 -12.32
CA PHE A 337 -3.94 28.83 -13.67
C PHE A 337 -4.60 30.18 -14.00
N MET A 338 -5.44 30.70 -13.10
CA MET A 338 -6.04 32.03 -13.28
C MET A 338 -4.98 33.13 -13.36
N VAL A 339 -3.99 33.14 -12.46
CA VAL A 339 -2.91 34.13 -12.47
C VAL A 339 -2.16 34.11 -13.81
N GLN A 340 -1.85 32.92 -14.32
CA GLN A 340 -1.19 32.78 -15.62
C GLN A 340 -2.06 33.31 -16.77
N HIS A 341 -3.36 33.00 -16.75
CA HIS A 341 -4.30 33.48 -17.77
C HIS A 341 -4.41 35.01 -17.74
N LEU A 342 -4.51 35.61 -16.55
CA LEU A 342 -4.57 37.06 -16.35
C LEU A 342 -3.27 37.77 -16.80
N ASN A 343 -2.11 37.19 -16.51
CA ASN A 343 -0.81 37.74 -16.95
C ASN A 343 -0.64 37.70 -18.47
N LYS A 344 -1.19 36.67 -19.13
CA LYS A 344 -1.17 36.59 -20.59
C LYS A 344 -2.06 37.66 -21.22
N LEU A 345 -3.28 37.81 -20.71
CA LEU A 345 -4.24 38.83 -21.19
C LEU A 345 -3.72 40.26 -20.99
N SER A 346 -3.04 40.53 -19.88
CA SER A 346 -2.50 41.87 -19.61
C SER A 346 -1.36 42.26 -20.56
N GLN A 347 -0.57 41.30 -21.06
CA GLN A 347 0.48 41.57 -22.03
C GLN A 347 -0.02 41.66 -23.47
N GLU A 348 -1.07 40.91 -23.84
CA GLU A 348 -1.72 41.05 -25.16
C GLU A 348 -2.34 42.45 -25.34
N HIS A 349 -2.88 43.06 -24.27
CA HIS A 349 -3.34 44.45 -24.30
C HIS A 349 -2.20 45.49 -24.42
N VAL A 350 -1.01 45.21 -23.90
CA VAL A 350 0.14 46.14 -23.99
C VAL A 350 0.72 46.20 -25.41
N ILE A 351 0.50 45.16 -26.23
CA ILE A 351 0.97 45.09 -27.62
C ILE A 351 -0.04 45.74 -28.60
N GLU A 352 -1.32 45.85 -28.24
CA GLU A 352 -2.33 46.55 -29.07
C GLU A 352 -2.35 48.09 -28.85
N GLU A 353 -1.77 48.60 -27.76
CA GLU A 353 -1.71 50.04 -27.45
C GLU A 353 -0.35 50.71 -27.75
N SER A 354 0.65 49.96 -28.26
CA SER A 354 1.96 50.47 -28.72
C SER A 354 2.04 50.50 -30.25
#